data_AF-A0A2A9E6L6-F1
#
_entry.id   AF-A0A2A9E6L6-F1
#
_cell.length_a   1.000
_cell.length_b   1.000
_cell.length_c   1.000
_cell.angle_alpha   90.00
_cell.angle_beta   90.00
_cell.angle_gamma   90.00
#
_symmetry.space_group_name_H-M   'P 1'
#
loop_
_entity.id
_entity.type
_entity.pdbx_description
1 polymer ?
#
loop_
_entity_poly.entity_id
_entity_poly.type
_entity_poly.pdbx_seq_one_letter_code
_entity_poly.pdbx_strand_id
1 'polypeptide(L)'
;MTSTEQDPAGERSLDHRSRDDSARDDSARDDRALDDRALDDPALDDRALDDLRAVLVRAVERLEAAGARDEALAVLVEPRPLLGLTRPAVLRGVGRAWRLGALMLGADGTLYATGALVRAREAGVRNHQSASAEARRDLRAAALRGKFGPGETVNYGWRELALDAAAVRSGDGPLVFAPDGTLAVRWNAALGDAAARDVVAYLDERVRLLVEPLDVP
;
A
#
# COMPACT_ATOMS: atom_id res chain seq x y z
N MET A 1 5.80 -97.93 25.78
CA MET A 1 4.34 -97.74 25.80
C MET A 1 3.88 -97.81 27.25
N THR A 2 3.74 -96.66 27.89
CA THR A 2 3.17 -96.50 29.23
C THR A 2 2.37 -95.21 29.22
N SER A 3 1.06 -95.36 29.38
CA SER A 3 0.10 -94.28 29.65
C SER A 3 0.00 -94.02 31.16
N THR A 4 -0.81 -93.02 31.51
CA THR A 4 -1.39 -92.65 32.82
C THR A 4 -0.79 -91.32 33.34
N GLU A 5 -1.42 -90.16 33.11
CA GLU A 5 -2.66 -89.60 33.70
C GLU A 5 -2.30 -88.60 34.81
N GLN A 6 -2.72 -87.33 34.69
CA GLN A 6 -3.30 -86.52 35.79
C GLN A 6 -3.60 -85.07 35.38
N ASP A 7 -4.89 -84.72 35.48
CA ASP A 7 -5.46 -83.41 35.86
C ASP A 7 -5.27 -83.21 37.40
N PRO A 8 -5.60 -82.09 38.11
CA PRO A 8 -6.23 -80.82 37.71
C PRO A 8 -5.77 -79.51 38.44
N ALA A 9 -6.40 -78.39 38.04
CA ALA A 9 -6.86 -77.23 38.82
C ALA A 9 -5.90 -76.26 39.58
N GLY A 10 -6.21 -74.96 39.47
CA GLY A 10 -5.83 -73.88 40.40
C GLY A 10 -5.38 -72.58 39.68
N GLU A 11 -6.29 -71.76 39.15
CA GLU A 11 -6.92 -70.57 39.79
C GLU A 11 -6.04 -69.31 39.92
N ARG A 12 -6.71 -68.14 39.73
CA ARG A 12 -6.33 -66.73 40.04
C ARG A 12 -5.62 -65.99 38.89
N SER A 13 -6.00 -64.77 38.46
CA SER A 13 -6.93 -63.78 39.00
C SER A 13 -7.04 -62.57 38.05
N LEU A 14 -8.17 -61.85 38.11
CA LEU A 14 -8.38 -60.40 37.82
C LEU A 14 -8.36 -59.97 36.34
N ASP A 15 -9.51 -59.63 35.77
CA ASP A 15 -10.16 -58.30 35.79
C ASP A 15 -9.33 -57.21 35.06
N HIS A 16 -9.82 -56.66 33.94
CA HIS A 16 -10.58 -55.40 33.97
C HIS A 16 -10.94 -54.91 32.55
N ARG A 17 -12.15 -54.36 32.50
CA ARG A 17 -12.85 -53.63 31.43
C ARG A 17 -12.02 -52.62 30.63
N SER A 18 -12.33 -52.57 29.33
CA SER A 18 -12.73 -51.40 28.52
C SER A 18 -12.00 -50.07 28.71
N ARG A 19 -11.43 -49.51 27.64
CA ARG A 19 -12.01 -48.37 26.89
C ARG A 19 -11.04 -47.88 25.82
N ASP A 20 -11.64 -47.61 24.67
CA ASP A 20 -11.37 -46.54 23.72
C ASP A 20 -10.32 -45.51 24.18
N ASP A 21 -9.23 -45.37 23.43
CA ASP A 21 -8.36 -44.19 23.54
C ASP A 21 -7.86 -43.80 22.15
N SER A 22 -8.77 -43.18 21.41
CA SER A 22 -8.46 -42.42 20.20
C SER A 22 -8.37 -40.93 20.55
N ALA A 23 -7.44 -40.58 21.45
CA ALA A 23 -7.01 -39.20 21.66
C ALA A 23 -6.11 -38.77 20.49
N ARG A 24 -6.76 -38.30 19.42
CA ARG A 24 -6.09 -37.46 18.43
C ARG A 24 -5.67 -36.17 19.13
N ASP A 25 -4.36 -35.92 19.07
CA ASP A 25 -3.69 -34.66 19.29
C ASP A 25 -4.51 -33.46 18.75
N ASP A 26 -5.17 -32.74 19.66
CA ASP A 26 -6.03 -31.57 19.38
C ASP A 26 -5.33 -30.25 19.76
N SER A 27 -4.09 -30.32 20.24
CA SER A 27 -3.29 -29.17 20.71
C SER A 27 -2.71 -28.31 19.59
N ALA A 28 -2.50 -28.85 18.39
CA ALA A 28 -1.87 -28.11 17.29
C ALA A 28 -2.83 -27.20 16.49
N ARG A 29 -4.14 -27.25 16.76
CA ARG A 29 -5.15 -26.42 16.07
C ARG A 29 -5.41 -25.09 16.75
N ASP A 30 -5.20 -24.99 18.07
CA ASP A 30 -5.58 -23.81 18.85
C ASP A 30 -4.56 -22.66 18.73
N ASP A 31 -3.27 -22.97 18.58
CA ASP A 31 -2.21 -21.96 18.46
C ASP A 31 -2.36 -21.09 17.19
N ARG A 32 -2.80 -21.67 16.06
CA ARG A 32 -3.05 -20.89 14.82
C ARG A 32 -4.25 -19.96 14.92
N ALA A 33 -5.29 -20.37 15.66
CA ALA A 33 -6.51 -19.59 15.77
C ALA A 33 -6.34 -18.33 16.66
N LEU A 34 -5.37 -18.35 17.57
CA LEU A 34 -4.96 -17.17 18.35
C LEU A 34 -4.10 -16.21 17.53
N ASP A 35 -3.22 -16.74 16.67
CA ASP A 35 -2.40 -15.95 15.73
C ASP A 35 -3.29 -15.21 14.72
N ASP A 36 -4.26 -15.90 14.12
CA ASP A 36 -5.17 -15.29 13.13
C ASP A 36 -6.05 -14.16 13.71
N ARG A 37 -6.37 -14.19 15.02
CA ARG A 37 -7.13 -13.10 15.67
C ARG A 37 -6.26 -11.90 16.06
N ALA A 38 -4.99 -12.11 16.35
CA ALA A 38 -4.05 -11.02 16.65
C ALA A 38 -3.69 -10.23 15.38
N LEU A 39 -3.69 -10.89 14.21
CA LEU A 39 -3.46 -10.27 12.88
C LEU A 39 -4.58 -9.29 12.47
N ASP A 40 -5.75 -9.40 13.08
CA ASP A 40 -6.93 -8.56 12.87
C ASP A 40 -7.31 -7.79 14.16
N ASP A 41 -6.35 -7.44 15.03
CA ASP A 41 -6.63 -6.62 16.22
C ASP A 41 -6.90 -5.15 15.84
N PRO A 42 -8.16 -4.67 15.88
CA PRO A 42 -8.49 -3.32 15.43
C PRO A 42 -7.82 -2.23 16.29
N ALA A 43 -7.50 -2.53 17.55
CA ALA A 43 -6.85 -1.57 18.43
C ALA A 43 -5.37 -1.36 18.08
N LEU A 44 -4.70 -2.39 17.55
CA LEU A 44 -3.34 -2.28 17.02
C LEU A 44 -3.32 -1.49 15.71
N ASP A 45 -4.27 -1.76 14.82
CA ASP A 45 -4.43 -1.04 13.56
C ASP A 45 -4.63 0.47 13.78
N ASP A 46 -5.58 0.81 14.65
CA ASP A 46 -5.92 2.20 14.96
C ASP A 46 -4.70 2.93 15.53
N ARG A 47 -3.92 2.26 16.39
CA ARG A 47 -2.70 2.82 16.95
C ARG A 47 -1.63 3.04 15.88
N ALA A 48 -1.41 2.07 14.99
CA ALA A 48 -0.46 2.23 13.89
C ALA A 48 -0.85 3.39 12.96
N LEU A 49 -2.16 3.57 12.72
CA LEU A 49 -2.68 4.68 11.93
C LEU A 49 -2.53 6.03 12.63
N ASP A 50 -2.75 6.10 13.94
CA ASP A 50 -2.50 7.30 14.75
C ASP A 50 -1.02 7.69 14.74
N ASP A 51 -0.13 6.72 14.89
CA ASP A 51 1.31 6.92 14.80
C ASP A 51 1.71 7.45 13.41
N LEU A 52 1.13 6.89 12.34
CA LEU A 52 1.34 7.40 10.98
C LEU A 52 0.86 8.85 10.84
N ARG A 53 -0.35 9.21 11.34
CA ARG A 53 -0.83 10.60 11.29
C ARG A 53 0.13 11.55 11.99
N ALA A 54 0.65 11.18 13.16
CA ALA A 54 1.65 11.97 13.87
C ALA A 54 2.96 12.12 13.08
N VAL A 55 3.40 11.08 12.37
CA VAL A 55 4.55 11.14 11.47
C VAL A 55 4.29 12.08 10.28
N LEU A 56 3.09 12.04 9.69
CA LEU A 56 2.73 12.91 8.56
C LEU A 56 2.77 14.40 8.96
N VAL A 57 2.24 14.75 10.13
CA VAL A 57 2.32 16.13 10.66
C VAL A 57 3.77 16.60 10.74
N ARG A 58 4.65 15.80 11.36
CA ARG A 58 6.09 16.14 11.47
C ARG A 58 6.78 16.21 10.10
N ALA A 59 6.38 15.37 9.15
CA ALA A 59 6.91 15.40 7.79
C ALA A 59 6.52 16.69 7.07
N VAL A 60 5.26 17.13 7.18
CA VAL A 60 4.81 18.43 6.64
C VAL A 60 5.63 19.57 7.21
N GLU A 61 5.73 19.67 8.54
CA GLU A 61 6.50 20.73 9.22
C GLU A 61 7.95 20.79 8.72
N ARG A 62 8.61 19.63 8.57
CA ARG A 62 9.99 19.54 8.09
C ARG A 62 10.12 19.95 6.61
N LEU A 63 9.18 19.54 5.76
CA LEU A 63 9.18 19.88 4.33
C LEU A 63 8.92 21.36 4.11
N GLU A 64 8.00 21.96 4.87
CA GLU A 64 7.71 23.39 4.84
C GLU A 64 8.90 24.21 5.35
N ALA A 65 9.47 23.85 6.50
CA ALA A 65 10.62 24.54 7.07
C ALA A 65 11.84 24.53 6.11
N ALA A 66 12.01 23.46 5.34
CA ALA A 66 13.05 23.35 4.33
C ALA A 66 12.75 24.07 3.01
N GLY A 67 11.51 24.54 2.79
CA GLY A 67 11.06 25.02 1.49
C GLY A 67 11.16 23.93 0.40
N ALA A 68 10.90 22.68 0.78
CA ALA A 68 11.05 21.52 -0.11
C ALA A 68 10.17 21.65 -1.36
N ARG A 69 10.70 21.23 -2.51
CA ARG A 69 9.98 21.33 -3.79
C ARG A 69 8.73 20.44 -3.79
N ASP A 70 7.59 21.06 -4.05
CA ASP A 70 6.31 20.38 -4.28
C ASP A 70 6.00 20.21 -5.79
N GLU A 71 4.96 19.43 -6.09
CA GLU A 71 4.47 19.21 -7.44
C GLU A 71 2.97 19.47 -7.54
N ALA A 72 2.49 19.87 -8.72
CA ALA A 72 1.08 20.15 -8.93
C ALA A 72 0.25 18.85 -8.92
N LEU A 73 -0.90 18.88 -8.25
CA LEU A 73 -1.95 17.88 -8.34
C LEU A 73 -3.03 18.36 -9.31
N ALA A 74 -3.42 17.49 -10.23
CA ALA A 74 -4.44 17.79 -11.22
C ALA A 74 -5.43 16.64 -11.43
N VAL A 75 -6.64 16.98 -11.85
CA VAL A 75 -7.64 16.03 -12.35
C VAL A 75 -7.73 16.17 -13.87
N LEU A 76 -7.68 15.05 -14.59
CA LEU A 76 -7.93 15.02 -16.03
C LEU A 76 -9.44 15.14 -16.26
N VAL A 77 -9.84 16.26 -16.85
CA VAL A 77 -11.23 16.50 -17.25
C VAL A 77 -11.37 16.07 -18.69
N GLU A 78 -12.03 14.94 -18.89
CA GLU A 78 -12.27 14.38 -20.22
C GLU A 78 -13.18 15.28 -21.08
N PRO A 79 -13.04 15.23 -22.41
CA PRO A 79 -13.92 15.93 -23.32
C PRO A 79 -15.38 15.53 -23.10
N ARG A 80 -16.25 16.53 -22.91
CA ARG A 80 -17.71 16.30 -22.90
C ARG A 80 -18.33 17.03 -24.09
N PRO A 81 -19.12 16.35 -24.95
CA PRO A 81 -19.83 17.02 -26.02
C PRO A 81 -20.93 17.90 -25.43
N LEU A 82 -20.95 19.18 -25.82
CA LEU A 82 -21.99 20.12 -25.43
C LEU A 82 -22.43 20.90 -26.67
N LEU A 83 -23.70 20.73 -27.08
CA LEU A 83 -24.31 21.44 -28.21
C LEU A 83 -23.46 21.39 -29.51
N GLY A 84 -22.99 20.20 -29.90
CA GLY A 84 -22.21 20.01 -31.14
C GLY A 84 -20.74 20.48 -31.07
N LEU A 85 -20.28 21.00 -29.93
CA LEU A 85 -18.90 21.37 -29.68
C LEU A 85 -18.27 20.44 -28.63
N THR A 86 -17.13 19.83 -28.95
CA THR A 86 -16.37 19.02 -28.00
C THR A 86 -15.21 19.86 -27.44
N ARG A 87 -15.30 20.24 -26.16
CA ARG A 87 -14.17 20.87 -25.48
C ARG A 87 -13.07 19.83 -25.29
N PRO A 88 -11.82 20.11 -25.69
CA PRO A 88 -10.78 19.11 -25.59
C PRO A 88 -10.33 18.93 -24.13
N ALA A 89 -9.72 17.78 -23.83
CA ALA A 89 -9.36 17.39 -22.47
C ALA A 89 -8.47 18.43 -21.76
N VAL A 90 -8.66 18.67 -20.47
CA VAL A 90 -7.81 19.60 -19.71
C VAL A 90 -7.37 18.99 -18.39
N LEU A 91 -6.10 19.17 -18.03
CA LEU A 91 -5.65 18.89 -16.68
C LEU A 91 -5.98 20.12 -15.83
N ARG A 92 -6.88 19.98 -14.86
CA ARG A 92 -7.28 21.05 -13.96
C ARG A 92 -6.50 20.92 -12.66
N GLY A 93 -5.72 21.95 -12.30
CA GLY A 93 -5.04 22.00 -11.02
C GLY A 93 -6.03 22.02 -9.86
N VAL A 94 -5.74 21.22 -8.83
CA VAL A 94 -6.57 21.12 -7.61
C VAL A 94 -5.78 21.36 -6.33
N GLY A 95 -4.45 21.31 -6.38
CA GLY A 95 -3.60 21.47 -5.21
C GLY A 95 -2.14 21.21 -5.53
N ARG A 96 -1.33 21.09 -4.48
CA ARG A 96 0.09 20.74 -4.56
C ARG A 96 0.42 19.72 -3.48
N ALA A 97 1.40 18.87 -3.75
CA ALA A 97 1.87 17.87 -2.80
C ALA A 97 3.34 17.55 -3.02
N TRP A 98 4.05 17.18 -1.96
CA TRP A 98 5.40 16.65 -2.05
C TRP A 98 5.35 15.20 -2.51
N ARG A 99 6.16 14.86 -3.52
CA ARG A 99 6.24 13.48 -4.03
C ARG A 99 7.26 12.67 -3.23
N LEU A 100 6.77 11.72 -2.44
CA LEU A 100 7.56 10.87 -1.55
C LEU A 100 7.61 9.42 -2.10
N GLY A 101 8.11 9.27 -3.33
CA GLY A 101 8.27 7.96 -3.97
C GLY A 101 6.96 7.38 -4.51
N ALA A 102 6.36 6.42 -3.80
CA ALA A 102 5.05 5.82 -4.10
C ALA A 102 3.87 6.56 -3.42
N LEU A 103 4.19 7.45 -2.49
CA LEU A 103 3.23 8.30 -1.78
C LEU A 103 3.39 9.76 -2.22
N MET A 104 2.37 10.56 -2.00
CA MET A 104 2.43 12.02 -2.06
C MET A 104 1.78 12.60 -0.79
N LEU A 105 2.29 13.72 -0.31
CA LEU A 105 1.83 14.37 0.93
C LEU A 105 1.40 15.81 0.63
N GLY A 106 0.14 16.14 0.94
CA GLY A 106 -0.38 17.50 0.91
C GLY A 106 0.07 18.31 2.14
N ALA A 107 0.08 19.64 2.02
CA ALA A 107 0.39 20.55 3.13
C ALA A 107 -0.64 20.50 4.26
N ASP A 108 -1.85 20.00 3.98
CA ASP A 108 -2.90 19.73 4.96
C ASP A 108 -2.72 18.38 5.69
N GLY A 109 -1.66 17.63 5.37
CA GLY A 109 -1.42 16.28 5.89
C GLY A 109 -2.14 15.17 5.11
N THR A 110 -2.86 15.50 4.04
CA THR A 110 -3.56 14.49 3.22
C THR A 110 -2.54 13.61 2.49
N LEU A 111 -2.71 12.29 2.60
CA LEU A 111 -1.83 11.31 1.95
C LEU A 111 -2.48 10.81 0.65
N TYR A 112 -1.69 10.72 -0.42
CA TYR A 112 -2.14 10.23 -1.71
C TYR A 112 -1.24 9.08 -2.21
N ALA A 113 -1.83 8.11 -2.90
CA ALA A 113 -1.09 7.21 -3.77
C ALA A 113 -0.70 7.96 -5.06
N THR A 114 0.52 7.71 -5.53
CA THR A 114 0.97 8.32 -6.79
C THR A 114 0.21 7.75 -7.98
N GLY A 115 -0.25 8.66 -8.85
CA GLY A 115 -0.73 8.31 -10.18
C GLY A 115 0.35 8.45 -11.24
N ALA A 116 -0.08 8.85 -12.43
CA ALA A 116 0.81 9.20 -13.53
C ALA A 116 1.24 10.68 -13.45
N LEU A 117 2.30 11.03 -14.17
CA LEU A 117 2.78 12.41 -14.26
C LEU A 117 2.96 12.86 -15.71
N VAL A 118 2.83 14.15 -15.92
CA VAL A 118 3.20 14.82 -17.16
C VAL A 118 4.01 16.06 -16.85
N ARG A 119 5.01 16.34 -17.69
CA ARG A 119 5.74 17.61 -17.67
C ARG A 119 5.05 18.57 -18.63
N ALA A 120 4.66 19.75 -18.16
CA ALA A 120 4.01 20.79 -18.96
C ALA A 120 5.01 21.42 -19.96
N ARG A 121 5.33 20.70 -21.03
CA ARG A 121 6.19 21.19 -22.12
C ARG A 121 5.53 20.93 -23.47
N GLU A 122 5.80 21.84 -24.40
CA GLU A 122 5.46 21.65 -25.81
C GLU A 122 6.08 20.36 -26.34
N ALA A 123 5.32 19.60 -27.13
CA ALA A 123 5.81 18.36 -27.72
C ALA A 123 6.77 18.70 -28.87
N GLY A 124 7.97 18.11 -28.86
CA GLY A 124 8.95 18.28 -29.95
C GLY A 124 8.46 17.79 -31.31
N VAL A 125 9.24 18.13 -32.36
CA VAL A 125 8.92 17.97 -33.78
C VAL A 125 8.46 16.55 -34.16
N ARG A 126 7.52 16.48 -35.12
CA ARG A 126 6.89 15.26 -35.62
C ARG A 126 7.86 14.36 -36.38
N ASN A 127 8.24 13.23 -35.79
CA ASN A 127 8.61 12.03 -36.54
C ASN A 127 7.51 10.99 -36.30
N HIS A 128 6.96 10.37 -37.35
CA HIS A 128 5.92 9.33 -37.33
C HIS A 128 5.87 8.50 -36.02
N GLN A 129 4.80 8.60 -35.22
CA GLN A 129 4.72 7.91 -33.92
C GLN A 129 3.44 7.08 -33.73
N SER A 130 3.59 6.01 -32.96
CA SER A 130 2.55 5.08 -32.50
C SER A 130 1.49 5.75 -31.60
N ALA A 131 0.37 5.05 -31.37
CA ALA A 131 -0.73 5.49 -30.49
C ALA A 131 -0.27 5.95 -29.09
N SER A 132 0.75 5.32 -28.52
CA SER A 132 1.32 5.70 -27.21
C SER A 132 2.01 7.07 -27.21
N ALA A 133 2.44 7.55 -28.37
CA ALA A 133 3.06 8.86 -28.48
C ALA A 133 2.03 9.96 -28.77
N GLU A 134 0.97 9.63 -29.49
CA GLU A 134 -0.21 10.50 -29.65
C GLU A 134 -0.89 10.76 -28.30
N ALA A 135 -1.16 9.72 -27.50
CA ALA A 135 -1.71 9.86 -26.15
C ALA A 135 -0.85 10.76 -25.23
N ARG A 136 0.48 10.63 -25.32
CA ARG A 136 1.40 11.49 -24.55
C ARG A 136 1.40 12.95 -25.03
N ARG A 137 1.13 13.21 -26.32
CA ARG A 137 0.99 14.56 -26.86
C ARG A 137 -0.30 15.21 -26.38
N ASP A 138 -1.42 14.49 -26.45
CA ASP A 138 -2.71 15.00 -26.00
C ASP A 138 -2.71 15.37 -24.52
N LEU A 139 -2.05 14.56 -23.69
CA LEU A 139 -1.88 14.83 -22.27
C LEU A 139 -1.02 16.08 -22.00
N ARG A 140 0.06 16.29 -22.75
CA ARG A 140 0.87 17.53 -22.65
C ARG A 140 0.06 18.74 -23.07
N ALA A 141 -0.72 18.63 -24.15
CA ALA A 141 -1.64 19.68 -24.58
C ALA A 141 -2.70 19.96 -23.50
N ALA A 142 -3.22 18.92 -22.83
CA ALA A 142 -4.14 19.07 -21.69
C ALA A 142 -3.50 19.80 -20.50
N ALA A 143 -2.20 19.57 -20.22
CA ALA A 143 -1.45 20.31 -19.20
C ALA A 143 -1.28 21.78 -19.57
N LEU A 144 -0.90 22.09 -20.82
CA LEU A 144 -0.76 23.47 -21.29
C LEU A 144 -2.11 24.21 -21.24
N ARG A 145 -3.21 23.55 -21.64
CA ARG A 145 -4.57 24.09 -21.47
C ARG A 145 -4.94 24.32 -20.00
N GLY A 146 -4.38 23.52 -19.10
CA GLY A 146 -4.49 23.66 -17.64
C GLY A 146 -3.75 24.87 -17.07
N LYS A 147 -2.98 25.60 -17.89
CA LYS A 147 -2.17 26.76 -17.52
C LYS A 147 -1.06 26.45 -16.50
N PHE A 148 -0.58 25.21 -16.46
CA PHE A 148 0.60 24.85 -15.68
C PHE A 148 1.85 25.54 -16.26
N GLY A 149 2.80 25.88 -15.38
CA GLY A 149 4.02 26.57 -15.77
C GLY A 149 4.89 25.73 -16.72
N PRO A 150 5.65 26.36 -17.63
CA PRO A 150 6.55 25.63 -18.52
C PRO A 150 7.53 24.73 -17.75
N GLY A 151 7.53 23.43 -18.05
CA GLY A 151 8.37 22.43 -17.40
C GLY A 151 7.88 21.95 -16.03
N GLU A 152 6.74 22.45 -15.53
CA GLU A 152 6.15 22.01 -14.27
C GLU A 152 5.78 20.50 -14.31
N THR A 153 6.02 19.77 -13.22
CA THR A 153 5.48 18.41 -13.05
C THR A 153 4.04 18.51 -12.60
N VAL A 154 3.17 17.82 -13.32
CA VAL A 154 1.74 17.72 -13.00
C VAL A 154 1.41 16.25 -12.78
N ASN A 155 1.02 15.91 -11.56
CA ASN A 155 0.57 14.58 -11.18
C ASN A 155 -0.95 14.48 -11.39
N TYR A 156 -1.42 13.39 -11.98
CA TYR A 156 -2.84 13.12 -12.25
C TYR A 156 -3.15 11.63 -12.06
N GLY A 157 -4.41 11.31 -11.81
CA GLY A 157 -4.80 9.93 -11.46
C GLY A 157 -4.22 9.47 -10.12
N TRP A 158 -3.80 10.42 -9.28
CA TRP A 158 -3.53 10.17 -7.87
C TRP A 158 -4.85 9.82 -7.17
N ARG A 159 -4.74 9.11 -6.05
CA ARG A 159 -5.89 8.71 -5.23
C ARG A 159 -5.61 9.03 -3.79
N GLU A 160 -6.54 9.70 -3.13
CA GLU A 160 -6.48 9.93 -1.69
C GLU A 160 -6.50 8.60 -0.94
N LEU A 161 -5.65 8.50 0.08
CA LEU A 161 -5.55 7.34 0.94
C LEU A 161 -6.28 7.63 2.23
N ALA A 162 -7.43 6.98 2.41
CA ALA A 162 -8.10 6.97 3.68
C ALA A 162 -7.21 6.23 4.70
N LEU A 163 -6.93 6.90 5.82
CA LEU A 163 -6.13 6.35 6.91
C LEU A 163 -7.04 5.70 7.94
N ASP A 164 -7.79 4.68 7.53
CA ASP A 164 -8.60 3.85 8.42
C ASP A 164 -8.30 2.37 8.15
N ALA A 165 -8.52 1.53 9.16
CA ALA A 165 -8.13 0.13 9.10
C ALA A 165 -8.81 -0.63 7.95
N ALA A 166 -10.08 -0.34 7.68
CA ALA A 166 -10.84 -1.00 6.62
C ALA A 166 -10.29 -0.66 5.22
N ALA A 167 -9.94 0.61 4.99
CA ALA A 167 -9.34 1.04 3.74
C ALA A 167 -7.97 0.40 3.51
N VAL A 168 -7.13 0.29 4.53
CA VAL A 168 -5.81 -0.37 4.42
C VAL A 168 -5.96 -1.87 4.20
N ARG A 169 -6.86 -2.54 4.94
CA ARG A 169 -7.12 -3.99 4.80
C ARG A 169 -7.75 -4.38 3.47
N SER A 170 -8.42 -3.44 2.77
CA SER A 170 -8.89 -3.68 1.40
C SER A 170 -7.75 -4.05 0.43
N GLY A 171 -6.52 -3.60 0.72
CA GLY A 171 -5.34 -3.87 -0.10
C GLY A 171 -5.30 -3.12 -1.43
N ASP A 172 -6.23 -2.20 -1.69
CA ASP A 172 -6.37 -1.48 -2.97
C ASP A 172 -5.32 -0.39 -3.20
N GLY A 173 -4.37 -0.22 -2.27
CA GLY A 173 -3.39 0.86 -2.27
C GLY A 173 -1.96 0.44 -1.92
N PRO A 174 -1.05 1.43 -1.83
CA PRO A 174 0.32 1.20 -1.46
C PRO A 174 0.49 0.94 0.05
N LEU A 175 -0.48 1.27 0.89
CA LEU A 175 -0.44 0.97 2.32
C LEU A 175 -1.01 -0.40 2.61
N VAL A 176 -0.34 -1.15 3.48
CA VAL A 176 -0.77 -2.46 3.97
C VAL A 176 -0.37 -2.64 5.43
N PHE A 177 -1.09 -3.49 6.15
CA PHE A 177 -0.59 -4.04 7.40
C PHE A 177 0.38 -5.18 7.09
N ALA A 178 1.57 -5.12 7.69
CA ALA A 178 2.50 -6.24 7.72
C ALA A 178 1.99 -7.33 8.68
N PRO A 179 2.50 -8.57 8.58
CA PRO A 179 2.08 -9.66 9.47
C PRO A 179 2.34 -9.41 10.96
N ASP A 180 3.17 -8.44 11.34
CA ASP A 180 3.41 -8.06 12.73
C ASP A 180 2.49 -6.92 13.22
N GLY A 181 1.50 -6.52 12.41
CA GLY A 181 0.57 -5.43 12.71
C GLY A 181 1.11 -4.03 12.42
N THR A 182 2.36 -3.90 11.96
CA THR A 182 2.93 -2.59 11.58
C THR A 182 2.41 -2.13 10.21
N LEU A 183 2.44 -0.82 9.97
CA LEU A 183 2.11 -0.28 8.65
C LEU A 183 3.32 -0.33 7.72
N ALA A 184 3.12 -0.89 6.54
CA ALA A 184 4.13 -0.97 5.50
C ALA A 184 3.64 -0.35 4.18
N VAL A 185 4.60 0.01 3.34
CA VAL A 185 4.36 0.57 2.01
C VAL A 185 4.87 -0.35 0.90
N ARG A 186 3.97 -0.72 0.00
CA ARG A 186 4.27 -1.31 -1.31
C ARG A 186 4.84 -0.22 -2.22
N TRP A 187 6.14 0.05 -2.10
CA TRP A 187 6.82 1.08 -2.89
C TRP A 187 6.98 0.72 -4.37
N ASN A 188 6.86 -0.57 -4.70
CA ASN A 188 6.81 -1.08 -6.07
C ASN A 188 5.81 -2.24 -6.16
N ALA A 189 4.68 -2.01 -6.83
CA ALA A 189 3.62 -3.01 -6.97
C ALA A 189 4.08 -4.32 -7.64
N ALA A 190 5.14 -4.29 -8.45
CA ALA A 190 5.66 -5.47 -9.13
C ALA A 190 6.44 -6.42 -8.21
N LEU A 191 6.89 -5.96 -7.03
CA LEU A 191 7.69 -6.76 -6.10
C LEU A 191 6.86 -7.52 -5.05
N GLY A 192 5.55 -7.25 -4.97
CA GLY A 192 4.65 -7.83 -3.98
C GLY A 192 4.97 -7.41 -2.53
N ASP A 193 4.24 -8.02 -1.58
CA ASP A 193 4.19 -7.59 -0.18
C ASP A 193 5.46 -7.93 0.60
N ALA A 194 6.17 -8.98 0.19
CA ALA A 194 7.44 -9.36 0.80
C ALA A 194 8.54 -8.29 0.65
N ALA A 195 8.39 -7.37 -0.30
CA ALA A 195 9.28 -6.23 -0.51
C ALA A 195 8.72 -4.92 0.06
N ALA A 196 7.58 -4.97 0.77
CA ALA A 196 7.03 -3.82 1.47
C ALA A 196 8.01 -3.35 2.55
N ARG A 197 8.01 -2.03 2.80
CA ARG A 197 8.91 -1.40 3.76
C ARG A 197 8.10 -0.75 4.86
N ASP A 198 8.61 -0.74 6.09
CA ASP A 198 8.03 0.04 7.18
C ASP A 198 7.72 1.48 6.73
N VAL A 199 6.48 1.93 6.96
CA VAL A 199 5.98 3.20 6.42
C VAL A 199 6.71 4.40 7.02
N VAL A 200 7.07 4.33 8.30
CA VAL A 200 7.71 5.42 9.03
C VAL A 200 9.14 5.61 8.52
N ALA A 201 9.90 4.51 8.45
CA ALA A 201 11.25 4.50 7.91
C ALA A 201 11.28 4.93 6.44
N TYR A 202 10.30 4.49 5.64
CA TYR A 202 10.18 4.91 4.25
C TYR A 202 9.93 6.42 4.15
N LEU A 203 8.96 6.97 4.88
CA LEU A 203 8.65 8.40 4.84
C LEU A 203 9.82 9.26 5.30
N ASP A 204 10.49 8.91 6.40
CA ASP A 204 11.66 9.66 6.87
C ASP A 204 12.78 9.67 5.83
N GLU A 205 13.06 8.53 5.19
CA GLU A 205 14.04 8.45 4.11
C GLU A 205 13.65 9.37 2.94
N ARG A 206 12.39 9.31 2.49
CA ARG A 206 11.90 10.11 1.36
C ARG A 206 11.89 11.60 1.65
N VAL A 207 11.52 11.99 2.87
CA VAL A 207 11.57 13.38 3.34
C VAL A 207 13.01 13.86 3.39
N ARG A 208 13.92 13.08 3.98
CA ARG A 208 15.35 13.41 4.02
C ARG A 208 15.91 13.63 2.62
N LEU A 209 15.65 12.72 1.68
CA LEU A 209 16.12 12.85 0.29
C LEU A 209 15.59 14.09 -0.43
N LEU A 210 14.42 14.59 -0.04
CA LEU A 210 13.82 15.77 -0.66
C LEU A 210 14.33 17.08 -0.04
N VAL A 211 14.60 17.08 1.26
CA VAL A 211 15.14 18.21 2.03
C VAL A 211 16.65 18.36 1.85
N GLU A 212 17.37 17.24 1.80
CA GLU A 212 18.81 17.12 1.62
C GLU A 212 19.08 16.25 0.39
N PRO A 213 19.05 16.83 -0.83
CA PRO A 213 19.35 16.09 -2.04
C PRO A 213 20.77 15.52 -1.94
N LEU A 214 20.92 14.21 -2.18
CA LEU A 214 22.23 13.59 -2.24
C LEU A 214 23.01 14.23 -3.40
N ASP A 215 24.13 14.87 -3.06
CA ASP A 215 25.08 15.35 -4.05
C ASP A 215 25.83 14.12 -4.57
N VAL A 216 25.40 13.61 -5.73
CA VAL A 216 26.09 12.52 -6.40
C VAL A 216 27.13 13.16 -7.33
N PRO A 217 28.44 12.97 -7.08
CA PRO A 217 29.51 13.59 -7.86
C PRO A 217 29.60 13.10 -9.31
#